data_AF-A0A2E8D6P7-F1
#
_entry.id   AF-A0A2E8D6P7-F1
#
_cell.length_a   1.000
_cell.length_b   1.000
_cell.length_c   1.000
_cell.angle_alpha   90.00
_cell.angle_beta   90.00
_cell.angle_gamma   90.00
#
_symmetry.space_group_name_H-M   'P 1'
#
loop_
_entity.id
_entity.type
_entity.pdbx_description
1 polymer ?
#
loop_
_entity_poly.entity_id
_entity_poly.type
_entity_poly.pdbx_seq_one_letter_code
_entity_poly.pdbx_strand_id
1 'polypeptide(L)'
;MVASQVFDMGPLLLRLSEFGQQTETTVILCHHFRKNGERYAMPELEELSQAGFAEWARQWLLISRHSKYEEDGKHPLWIAAGGSDGHSGGYGVDIDEGVLQSDFTGRYWDVTVRHAHEVRKEEEKDTEQRWQIKNALRGRDGESLTWLKEHAHMGLPTVRKQIDVMLEDMTVEQFTGQCGKNSKAELYRLTKHA
;
A
#
# COMPACT_ATOMS: atom_id res chain seq x y z
N MET A 1 1.28 -18.04 31.20
CA MET A 1 -0.04 -17.43 31.43
C MET A 1 -0.23 -16.34 30.41
N VAL A 2 -1.26 -16.43 29.58
CA VAL A 2 -1.60 -15.36 28.63
C VAL A 2 -2.51 -14.40 29.38
N ALA A 3 -2.01 -13.20 29.71
CA ALA A 3 -2.78 -12.18 30.38
C ALA A 3 -3.79 -11.59 29.37
N SER A 4 -5.04 -12.03 29.47
CA SER A 4 -6.11 -11.73 28.52
C SER A 4 -6.99 -10.54 28.96
N GLN A 5 -6.70 -9.92 30.11
CA GLN A 5 -7.50 -8.85 30.69
C GLN A 5 -6.65 -7.67 31.19
N VAL A 6 -7.21 -6.45 31.13
CA VAL A 6 -6.56 -5.19 31.56
C VAL A 6 -6.03 -5.27 32.98
N PHE A 7 -6.75 -5.96 33.87
CA PHE A 7 -6.41 -6.08 35.29
C PHE A 7 -5.12 -6.87 35.53
N ASP A 8 -4.76 -7.78 34.64
CA ASP A 8 -3.50 -8.53 34.71
C ASP A 8 -2.34 -7.77 34.05
N MET A 9 -2.63 -7.03 32.98
CA MET A 9 -1.62 -6.29 32.21
C MET A 9 -1.25 -4.95 32.84
N GLY A 10 -2.20 -4.23 33.43
CA GLY A 10 -1.99 -2.91 34.03
C GLY A 10 -0.82 -2.87 35.03
N PRO A 11 -0.74 -3.80 36.02
CA PRO A 11 0.39 -3.86 36.95
C PRO A 11 1.75 -4.11 36.28
N LEU A 12 1.79 -4.86 35.18
CA LEU A 12 3.03 -5.11 34.44
C LEU A 12 3.49 -3.85 33.68
N LEU A 13 2.55 -3.17 33.02
CA LEU A 13 2.82 -1.94 32.29
C LEU A 13 3.23 -0.80 33.22
N LEU A 14 2.61 -0.71 34.41
CA LEU A 14 3.00 0.25 35.43
C LEU A 14 4.46 0.06 35.87
N ARG A 15 4.88 -1.19 36.13
CA ARG A 15 6.28 -1.48 36.50
C ARG A 15 7.27 -1.06 35.42
N LEU A 16 6.91 -1.19 34.14
CA LEU A 16 7.76 -0.70 33.04
C LEU A 16 7.88 0.83 33.07
N SER A 17 6.79 1.54 33.33
CA SER A 17 6.82 3.01 33.48
C SER A 17 7.65 3.44 34.68
N GLU A 18 7.45 2.81 35.84
CA GLU A 18 8.23 3.08 37.06
C GLU A 18 9.72 2.83 36.83
N PHE A 19 10.06 1.74 36.15
CA PHE A 19 11.43 1.43 35.78
C PHE A 19 12.04 2.52 34.90
N GLY A 20 11.35 2.92 33.83
CA GLY A 20 11.82 4.00 32.95
C GLY A 20 12.01 5.34 33.70
N GLN A 21 11.10 5.67 34.62
CA GLN A 21 11.22 6.88 35.44
C GLN A 21 12.39 6.82 36.42
N GLN A 22 12.56 5.69 37.12
CA GLN A 22 13.64 5.51 38.11
C GLN A 22 15.03 5.47 37.47
N THR A 23 15.12 4.99 36.23
CA THR A 23 16.38 4.82 35.50
C THR A 23 16.64 5.93 34.47
N GLU A 24 15.73 6.90 34.36
CA GLU A 24 15.77 7.98 33.36
C GLU A 24 15.95 7.47 31.91
N THR A 25 15.45 6.27 31.64
CA THR A 25 15.61 5.59 30.34
C THR A 25 14.28 5.56 29.59
N THR A 26 14.33 5.82 28.28
CA THR A 26 13.18 5.63 27.39
C THR A 26 12.94 4.15 27.16
N VAL A 27 11.78 3.67 27.60
CA VAL A 27 11.35 2.28 27.36
C VAL A 27 10.73 2.19 25.96
N ILE A 28 11.34 1.38 25.09
CA ILE A 28 10.78 1.02 23.78
C ILE A 28 10.26 -0.42 23.87
N LEU A 29 9.00 -0.62 23.50
CA LEU A 29 8.37 -1.93 23.50
C LEU A 29 7.94 -2.32 22.10
N CYS A 30 8.39 -3.48 21.63
CA CYS A 30 7.88 -4.11 20.42
C CYS A 30 6.68 -4.99 20.79
N HIS A 31 5.51 -4.66 20.23
CA HIS A 31 4.26 -5.38 20.50
C HIS A 31 3.54 -5.74 19.20
N HIS A 32 2.72 -6.78 19.24
CA HIS A 32 2.06 -7.32 18.06
C HIS A 32 0.57 -6.96 18.01
N PHE A 33 0.03 -6.88 16.80
CA PHE A 33 -1.41 -6.73 16.55
C PHE A 33 -2.18 -8.02 16.80
N ARG A 34 -3.51 -7.92 16.89
CA ARG A 34 -4.41 -9.08 16.90
C ARG A 34 -4.38 -9.79 15.53
N LYS A 35 -4.63 -11.11 15.53
CA LYS A 35 -4.56 -11.94 14.31
C LYS A 35 -5.64 -11.62 13.24
N ASN A 36 -6.72 -10.93 13.61
CA ASN A 36 -7.89 -10.71 12.76
C ASN A 36 -8.10 -9.23 12.39
N GLY A 37 -7.03 -8.44 12.35
CA GLY A 37 -7.09 -7.06 11.85
C GLY A 37 -7.43 -7.00 10.36
N GLU A 38 -7.84 -5.83 9.89
CA GLU A 38 -8.07 -5.60 8.48
C GLU A 38 -6.74 -5.72 7.71
N ARG A 39 -6.73 -6.53 6.65
CA ARG A 39 -5.52 -6.69 5.85
C ARG A 39 -5.31 -5.45 5.00
N TYR A 40 -4.07 -4.99 4.94
CA TYR A 40 -3.66 -3.89 4.06
C TYR A 40 -4.20 -2.50 4.42
N ALA A 41 -4.88 -2.39 5.56
CA ALA A 41 -5.36 -1.14 6.10
C ALA A 41 -4.30 -0.42 6.92
N MET A 42 -4.52 0.89 7.11
CA MET A 42 -3.76 1.69 8.07
C MET A 42 -3.96 1.09 9.46
N PRO A 43 -2.88 0.81 10.21
CA PRO A 43 -3.02 0.20 11.53
C PRO A 43 -3.53 1.23 12.54
N GLU A 44 -4.36 0.77 13.47
CA GLU A 44 -4.90 1.59 14.56
C GLU A 44 -4.42 1.10 15.93
N LEU A 45 -4.41 1.98 16.92
CA LEU A 45 -3.86 1.68 18.25
C LEU A 45 -4.72 0.63 18.97
N GLU A 46 -6.01 0.62 18.68
CA GLU A 46 -7.04 -0.29 19.18
C GLU A 46 -6.84 -1.73 18.69
N GLU A 47 -6.05 -1.93 17.62
CA GLU A 47 -5.74 -3.22 17.04
C GLU A 47 -4.61 -3.96 17.77
N LEU A 48 -3.94 -3.31 18.73
CA LEU A 48 -2.93 -3.94 19.57
C LEU A 48 -3.50 -5.16 20.30
N SER A 49 -2.70 -6.22 20.41
CA SER A 49 -3.10 -7.42 21.12
C SER A 49 -3.13 -7.17 22.63
N GLN A 50 -3.96 -7.92 23.35
CA GLN A 50 -4.16 -7.76 24.80
C GLN A 50 -4.74 -6.37 25.15
N ALA A 51 -5.15 -6.20 26.40
CA ALA A 51 -5.88 -5.02 26.83
C ALA A 51 -4.97 -4.10 27.67
N GLY A 52 -5.19 -2.78 27.62
CA GLY A 52 -4.44 -1.79 28.39
C GLY A 52 -3.22 -1.20 27.68
N PHE A 53 -2.77 -1.76 26.55
CA PHE A 53 -1.63 -1.21 25.81
C PHE A 53 -1.93 0.11 25.12
N ALA A 54 -3.10 0.23 24.51
CA ALA A 54 -3.51 1.46 23.82
C ALA A 54 -3.60 2.63 24.81
N GLU A 55 -4.13 2.39 26.00
CA GLU A 55 -4.29 3.37 27.06
C GLU A 55 -2.95 3.73 27.76
N TRP A 56 -2.02 2.77 27.80
CA TRP A 56 -0.70 2.98 28.41
C TRP A 56 0.31 3.63 27.46
N ALA A 57 0.21 3.34 26.16
CA ALA A 57 1.15 3.83 25.16
C ALA A 57 1.03 5.35 25.00
N ARG A 58 2.05 6.08 25.48
CA ARG A 58 2.11 7.55 25.33
C ARG A 58 2.53 8.00 23.93
N GLN A 59 3.32 7.18 23.25
CA GLN A 59 3.80 7.39 21.89
C GLN A 59 3.78 6.04 21.18
N TRP A 60 3.47 6.03 19.89
CA TRP A 60 3.40 4.81 19.11
C TRP A 60 3.92 4.98 17.69
N LEU A 61 4.43 3.88 17.16
CA LEU A 61 4.75 3.68 15.75
C LEU A 61 4.15 2.32 15.35
N LEU A 62 3.05 2.36 14.63
CA LEU A 62 2.31 1.20 14.18
C LEU A 62 2.67 0.94 12.72
N ILE A 63 3.00 -0.32 12.39
CA ILE A 63 3.45 -0.70 11.06
C ILE A 63 2.61 -1.87 10.55
N SER A 64 1.97 -1.70 9.41
CA SER A 64 1.27 -2.77 8.70
C SER A 64 1.72 -2.83 7.24
N ARG A 65 1.40 -3.92 6.56
CA ARG A 65 1.60 -4.03 5.10
C ARG A 65 0.57 -3.16 4.40
N HIS A 66 0.97 -2.43 3.36
CA HIS A 66 0.04 -1.70 2.47
C HIS A 66 -0.45 -2.59 1.32
N SER A 67 0.33 -3.59 0.92
CA SER A 67 -0.12 -4.64 0.00
C SER A 67 0.58 -5.97 0.31
N LYS A 68 0.21 -7.02 -0.43
CA LYS A 68 0.81 -8.34 -0.25
C LYS A 68 2.31 -8.26 -0.56
N TYR A 69 3.13 -8.88 0.30
CA TYR A 69 4.55 -9.03 0.04
C TYR A 69 4.79 -10.20 -0.90
N GLU A 70 5.53 -9.97 -1.98
CA GLU A 70 5.79 -10.95 -3.04
C GLU A 70 7.24 -11.47 -3.02
N GLU A 71 7.98 -11.26 -1.92
CA GLU A 71 9.39 -11.71 -1.77
C GLU A 71 10.36 -11.11 -2.79
N ASP A 72 10.01 -9.93 -3.31
CA ASP A 72 10.72 -9.20 -4.37
C ASP A 72 11.63 -8.09 -3.84
N GLY A 73 11.83 -8.03 -2.52
CA GLY A 73 12.57 -6.95 -1.85
C GLY A 73 11.83 -5.62 -1.77
N LYS A 74 10.55 -5.56 -2.19
CA LYS A 74 9.72 -4.35 -2.09
C LYS A 74 8.74 -4.46 -0.94
N HIS A 75 8.71 -3.43 -0.10
CA HIS A 75 7.90 -3.37 1.09
C HIS A 75 7.04 -2.11 1.06
N PRO A 76 5.85 -2.17 0.45
CA PRO A 76 4.83 -1.16 0.64
C PRO A 76 4.21 -1.33 2.02
N LEU A 77 4.31 -0.31 2.85
CA LEU A 77 3.92 -0.31 4.26
C LEU A 77 3.02 0.88 4.59
N TRP A 78 2.12 0.68 5.54
CA TRP A 78 1.48 1.77 6.26
C TRP A 78 2.18 1.98 7.59
N ILE A 79 2.41 3.25 7.93
CA ILE A 79 2.87 3.67 9.24
C ILE A 79 1.86 4.66 9.83
N ALA A 80 1.32 4.32 11.00
CA ALA A 80 0.58 5.27 11.84
C ALA A 80 1.44 5.63 13.04
N ALA A 81 1.79 6.91 13.16
CA ALA A 81 2.57 7.44 14.26
C ALA A 81 1.74 8.44 15.07
N GLY A 82 1.98 8.52 16.37
CA GLY A 82 1.33 9.52 17.20
C GLY A 82 1.70 9.44 18.66
N GLY A 83 1.05 10.29 19.44
CA GLY A 83 1.19 10.31 20.89
C GLY A 83 -0.03 10.88 21.60
N SER A 84 -0.05 10.68 22.91
CA SER A 84 -1.14 11.05 23.83
C SER A 84 -1.46 12.54 23.83
N ASP A 85 -0.53 13.38 23.36
CA ASP A 85 -0.67 14.84 23.34
C ASP A 85 -1.40 15.33 22.08
N GLY A 86 -2.02 14.42 21.33
CA GLY A 86 -2.90 14.73 20.19
C GLY A 86 -2.18 14.88 18.84
N HIS A 87 -0.85 14.74 18.80
CA HIS A 87 -0.13 14.67 17.52
C HIS A 87 -0.26 13.27 16.93
N SER A 88 -0.68 13.17 15.67
CA SER A 88 -0.75 11.91 14.94
C SER A 88 -0.57 12.13 13.44
N GLY A 89 -0.17 11.08 12.73
CA GLY A 89 -0.01 11.10 11.29
C GLY A 89 0.05 9.70 10.69
N GLY A 90 -0.54 9.55 9.52
CA GLY A 90 -0.45 8.35 8.69
C GLY A 90 0.49 8.57 7.50
N TYR A 91 1.30 7.56 7.19
CA TYR A 91 2.31 7.61 6.15
C TYR A 91 2.31 6.33 5.33
N GLY A 92 2.38 6.47 4.01
CA GLY A 92 2.76 5.36 3.13
C GLY A 92 4.28 5.33 3.02
N VAL A 93 4.87 4.16 3.24
CA VAL A 93 6.30 3.96 3.18
C VAL A 93 6.60 2.82 2.23
N ASP A 94 7.32 3.13 1.16
CA ASP A 94 7.81 2.16 0.21
C ASP A 94 9.31 1.97 0.44
N ILE A 95 9.70 0.74 0.76
CA ILE A 95 11.10 0.35 0.93
C ILE A 95 11.46 -0.61 -0.19
N ASP A 96 12.54 -0.33 -0.90
CA ASP A 96 13.16 -1.27 -1.82
C ASP A 96 14.55 -1.65 -1.28
N GLU A 97 14.68 -2.90 -0.83
CA GLU A 97 15.93 -3.46 -0.33
C GLU A 97 16.74 -4.18 -1.42
N GLY A 98 16.20 -4.29 -2.63
CA GLY A 98 16.74 -5.14 -3.69
C GLY A 98 16.77 -6.64 -3.33
N VAL A 99 17.10 -7.47 -4.32
CA VAL A 99 17.18 -8.92 -4.16
C VAL A 99 18.64 -9.35 -4.09
N LEU A 100 18.98 -10.18 -3.10
CA LEU A 100 20.32 -10.74 -2.96
C LEU A 100 20.62 -11.68 -4.14
N GLN A 101 21.65 -11.36 -4.89
CA GLN A 101 22.12 -12.17 -6.02
C GLN A 101 23.14 -13.23 -5.57
N SER A 102 23.44 -14.18 -6.45
CA SER A 102 24.36 -15.29 -6.17
C SER A 102 25.79 -14.85 -5.88
N ASP A 103 26.18 -13.66 -6.32
CA ASP A 103 27.48 -13.03 -6.06
C ASP A 103 27.49 -12.16 -4.80
N PHE A 104 26.44 -12.25 -3.98
CA PHE A 104 26.21 -11.45 -2.77
C PHE A 104 26.03 -9.95 -3.04
N THR A 105 25.73 -9.55 -4.28
CA THR A 105 25.35 -8.17 -4.62
C THR A 105 23.83 -8.01 -4.70
N GLY A 106 23.36 -6.84 -5.14
CA GLY A 106 21.94 -6.58 -5.43
C GLY A 106 21.11 -6.03 -4.27
N ARG A 107 21.59 -6.13 -3.03
CA ARG A 107 20.94 -5.46 -1.87
C ARG A 107 21.28 -3.97 -1.86
N TYR A 108 20.28 -3.14 -1.69
CA TYR A 108 20.42 -1.71 -1.44
C TYR A 108 19.39 -1.27 -0.39
N TRP A 109 19.29 0.04 -0.14
CA TRP A 109 18.28 0.58 0.75
C TRP A 109 17.77 1.88 0.15
N ASP A 110 16.62 1.80 -0.50
CA ASP A 110 15.90 2.97 -1.02
C ASP A 110 14.55 3.09 -0.31
N VAL A 111 14.22 4.29 0.16
CA VAL A 111 13.04 4.53 0.98
C VAL A 111 12.33 5.79 0.51
N THR A 112 11.06 5.63 0.17
CA THR A 112 10.15 6.74 -0.12
C THR A 112 9.09 6.81 0.96
N VAL A 113 8.90 8.01 1.53
CA VAL A 113 7.87 8.30 2.54
C VAL A 113 6.94 9.35 1.99
N ARG A 114 5.63 9.09 2.06
CA ARG A 114 4.56 9.98 1.61
C ARG A 114 3.48 10.08 2.67
N HIS A 115 2.74 11.19 2.70
CA HIS A 115 1.58 11.24 3.59
C HIS A 115 0.49 10.29 3.10
N ALA A 116 -0.21 9.62 4.02
CA ALA A 116 -1.22 8.63 3.65
C ALA A 116 -2.35 9.20 2.78
N HIS A 117 -2.72 10.47 2.98
CA HIS A 117 -3.73 11.12 2.16
C HIS A 117 -3.28 11.35 0.71
N GLU A 118 -1.98 11.52 0.47
CA GLU A 118 -1.41 11.66 -0.88
C GLU A 118 -1.44 10.32 -1.59
N VAL A 119 -1.01 9.25 -0.91
CA VAL A 119 -1.04 7.88 -1.43
C VAL A 119 -2.46 7.47 -1.80
N ARG A 120 -3.42 7.65 -0.88
CA ARG A 120 -4.84 7.32 -1.15
C ARG A 120 -5.39 8.09 -2.34
N LYS A 121 -5.10 9.38 -2.44
CA LYS A 121 -5.56 10.22 -3.56
C LYS A 121 -4.96 9.78 -4.89
N GLU A 122 -3.71 9.32 -4.90
CA GLU A 122 -3.07 8.76 -6.09
C GLU A 122 -3.72 7.44 -6.50
N GLU A 123 -4.02 6.55 -5.55
CA GLU A 123 -4.68 5.26 -5.81
C GLU A 123 -6.12 5.43 -6.32
N GLU A 124 -6.88 6.35 -5.72
CA GLU A 124 -8.21 6.73 -6.17
C GLU A 124 -8.18 7.22 -7.62
N LYS A 125 -7.23 8.10 -7.93
CA LYS A 125 -7.01 8.65 -9.27
C LYS A 125 -6.61 7.56 -10.26
N ASP A 126 -5.70 6.66 -9.89
CA ASP A 126 -5.28 5.55 -10.75
C ASP A 126 -6.45 4.58 -11.00
N THR A 127 -7.27 4.30 -9.98
CA THR A 127 -8.47 3.47 -10.10
C THR A 127 -9.51 4.11 -11.02
N GLU A 128 -9.79 5.40 -10.86
CA GLU A 128 -10.69 6.16 -11.72
C GLU A 128 -10.19 6.14 -13.17
N GLN A 129 -8.89 6.34 -13.38
CA GLN A 129 -8.32 6.32 -14.71
C GLN A 129 -8.46 4.96 -15.39
N ARG A 130 -8.14 3.88 -14.67
CA ARG A 130 -8.34 2.52 -15.20
C ARG A 130 -9.81 2.25 -15.49
N TRP A 131 -10.73 2.73 -14.63
CA TRP A 131 -12.16 2.59 -14.85
C TRP A 131 -12.61 3.29 -16.14
N GLN A 132 -12.14 4.52 -16.40
CA GLN A 132 -12.47 5.26 -17.63
C GLN A 132 -11.97 4.52 -18.88
N ILE A 133 -10.75 3.96 -18.85
CA ILE A 133 -10.21 3.16 -19.96
C ILE A 133 -11.02 1.87 -20.15
N LYS A 134 -11.28 1.11 -19.07
CA LYS A 134 -12.12 -0.09 -19.14
C LYS A 134 -13.48 0.24 -19.74
N ASN A 135 -14.11 1.32 -19.28
CA ASN A 135 -15.41 1.72 -19.76
C ASN A 135 -15.40 2.13 -21.25
N ALA A 136 -14.35 2.80 -21.71
CA ALA A 136 -14.17 3.13 -23.13
C ALA A 136 -14.01 1.88 -24.01
N LEU A 137 -13.33 0.84 -23.50
CA LEU A 137 -13.12 -0.43 -24.22
C LEU A 137 -14.31 -1.42 -24.14
N ARG A 138 -15.29 -1.18 -23.27
CA ARG A 138 -16.42 -2.11 -23.09
C ARG A 138 -17.19 -2.31 -24.40
N GLY A 139 -17.36 -3.57 -24.79
CA GLY A 139 -18.09 -3.96 -26.00
C GLY A 139 -17.37 -3.60 -27.31
N ARG A 140 -16.07 -3.26 -27.25
CA ARG A 140 -15.23 -2.98 -28.41
C ARG A 140 -14.30 -4.16 -28.70
N ASP A 141 -14.09 -4.45 -29.99
CA ASP A 141 -13.17 -5.51 -30.43
C ASP A 141 -11.71 -5.07 -30.51
N GLY A 142 -11.43 -3.81 -30.17
CA GLY A 142 -10.13 -3.25 -29.87
C GLY A 142 -9.88 -1.88 -30.49
N GLU A 143 -9.22 -1.01 -29.74
CA GLU A 143 -9.08 0.40 -30.06
C GLU A 143 -7.63 0.86 -29.88
N SER A 144 -7.24 1.91 -30.60
CA SER A 144 -5.88 2.47 -30.54
C SER A 144 -5.69 3.38 -29.31
N LEU A 145 -4.44 3.64 -28.90
CA LEU A 145 -4.14 4.62 -27.84
C LEU A 145 -4.66 6.03 -28.17
N THR A 146 -4.62 6.43 -29.45
CA THR A 146 -5.14 7.71 -29.90
C THR A 146 -6.65 7.80 -29.69
N TRP A 147 -7.37 6.73 -29.99
CA TRP A 147 -8.81 6.65 -29.73
C TRP A 147 -9.12 6.67 -28.23
N LEU A 148 -8.36 5.90 -27.43
CA LEU A 148 -8.52 5.86 -25.97
C LEU A 148 -8.25 7.20 -25.30
N LYS A 149 -7.25 7.95 -25.77
CA LYS A 149 -7.00 9.33 -25.33
C LYS A 149 -8.26 10.21 -25.46
N GLU A 150 -8.95 10.11 -26.60
CA GLU A 150 -10.14 10.91 -26.88
C GLU A 150 -11.35 10.46 -26.06
N HIS A 151 -11.53 9.15 -25.86
CA HIS A 151 -12.74 8.57 -25.27
C HIS A 151 -12.65 8.30 -23.76
N ALA A 152 -11.44 8.17 -23.22
CA ALA A 152 -11.19 8.14 -21.78
C ALA A 152 -10.93 9.55 -21.21
N HIS A 153 -10.96 10.60 -22.04
CA HIS A 153 -10.74 12.00 -21.64
C HIS A 153 -9.43 12.23 -20.88
N MET A 154 -8.35 11.59 -21.34
CA MET A 154 -7.04 11.63 -20.70
C MET A 154 -5.93 12.05 -21.65
N GLY A 155 -4.82 12.52 -21.08
CA GLY A 155 -3.58 12.69 -21.83
C GLY A 155 -3.02 11.36 -22.32
N LEU A 156 -2.40 11.35 -23.50
CA LEU A 156 -1.79 10.14 -24.07
C LEU A 156 -0.73 9.50 -23.15
N PRO A 157 0.12 10.25 -22.42
CA PRO A 157 1.04 9.65 -21.45
C PRO A 157 0.34 8.88 -20.34
N THR A 158 -0.77 9.41 -19.83
CA THR A 158 -1.59 8.76 -18.80
C THR A 158 -2.24 7.49 -19.33
N VAL A 159 -2.84 7.54 -20.51
CA VAL A 159 -3.44 6.36 -21.15
C VAL A 159 -2.39 5.28 -21.36
N ARG A 160 -1.21 5.63 -21.89
CA ARG A 160 -0.13 4.66 -22.07
C ARG A 160 0.29 4.02 -20.74
N LYS A 161 0.57 4.84 -19.72
CA LYS A 161 0.94 4.34 -18.38
C LYS A 161 -0.09 3.34 -17.84
N GLN A 162 -1.38 3.68 -17.90
CA GLN A 162 -2.42 2.79 -17.37
C GLN A 162 -2.63 1.55 -18.23
N ILE A 163 -2.50 1.65 -19.55
CA ILE A 163 -2.54 0.49 -20.45
C ILE A 163 -1.38 -0.47 -20.16
N ASP A 164 -0.16 0.03 -19.97
CA ASP A 164 1.00 -0.79 -19.63
C ASP A 164 0.73 -1.60 -18.35
N VAL A 165 0.20 -0.96 -17.30
CA VAL A 165 -0.19 -1.66 -16.07
C VAL A 165 -1.34 -2.67 -16.30
N MET A 166 -2.32 -2.31 -17.12
CA MET A 166 -3.44 -3.21 -17.45
C MET A 166 -3.04 -4.39 -18.35
N LEU A 167 -1.91 -4.30 -19.05
CA LEU A 167 -1.30 -5.42 -19.76
C LEU A 167 -0.58 -6.35 -18.78
N GLU A 168 0.15 -5.78 -17.82
CA GLU A 168 0.86 -6.54 -16.76
C GLU A 168 -0.11 -7.34 -15.89
N ASP A 169 -1.26 -6.75 -15.52
CA ASP A 169 -2.31 -7.43 -14.75
C ASP A 169 -3.29 -8.26 -15.61
N MET A 170 -3.04 -8.35 -16.92
CA MET A 170 -3.83 -9.08 -17.92
C MET A 170 -5.30 -8.63 -18.06
N THR A 171 -5.66 -7.45 -17.55
CA THR A 171 -6.98 -6.84 -17.75
C THR A 171 -7.23 -6.51 -19.24
N VAL A 172 -6.19 -6.08 -19.94
CA VAL A 172 -6.22 -5.75 -21.37
C VAL A 172 -5.26 -6.66 -22.11
N GLU A 173 -5.58 -6.92 -23.38
CA GLU A 173 -4.65 -7.56 -24.32
C GLU A 173 -4.33 -6.64 -25.50
N GLN A 174 -3.08 -6.69 -25.94
CA GLN A 174 -2.57 -5.96 -27.10
C GLN A 174 -2.51 -6.88 -28.31
N PHE A 175 -2.94 -6.39 -29.46
CA PHE A 175 -2.83 -7.10 -30.73
C PHE A 175 -2.65 -6.14 -31.91
N THR A 176 -2.20 -6.65 -33.05
CA THR A 176 -2.12 -5.86 -34.28
C THR A 176 -3.40 -6.02 -35.08
N GLY A 177 -4.06 -4.90 -35.40
CA GLY A 177 -5.25 -4.87 -36.24
C GLY A 177 -5.16 -3.83 -37.35
N GLN A 178 -6.18 -3.80 -38.21
CA GLN A 178 -6.34 -2.72 -39.18
C GLN A 178 -7.04 -1.53 -38.51
N CYS A 179 -6.41 -0.36 -38.58
CA CYS A 179 -7.01 0.91 -38.21
C CYS A 179 -7.20 1.73 -39.50
N GLY A 180 -8.44 1.93 -39.93
CA GLY A 180 -8.76 2.63 -41.17
C GLY A 180 -8.43 1.86 -42.45
N LYS A 181 -8.41 2.56 -43.60
CA LYS A 181 -8.40 1.93 -44.93
C LYS A 181 -7.09 1.24 -45.35
N ASN A 182 -5.94 1.46 -44.70
CA ASN A 182 -4.66 0.82 -45.10
C ASN A 182 -3.52 0.80 -44.06
N SER A 183 -3.75 1.10 -42.77
CA SER A 183 -2.68 1.08 -41.74
C SER A 183 -2.87 -0.02 -40.71
N LYS A 184 -1.81 -0.81 -40.48
CA LYS A 184 -1.71 -1.68 -39.31
C LYS A 184 -1.44 -0.80 -38.08
N ALA A 185 -2.16 -1.04 -36.99
CA ALA A 185 -1.96 -0.35 -35.73
C ALA A 185 -2.00 -1.34 -34.57
N GLU A 186 -1.37 -0.95 -33.47
CA GLU A 186 -1.55 -1.62 -32.17
C GLU A 186 -2.90 -1.23 -31.60
N LEU A 187 -3.69 -2.25 -31.28
CA LEU A 187 -5.01 -2.14 -30.70
C LEU A 187 -5.05 -2.85 -29.36
N TYR A 188 -5.90 -2.34 -28.49
CA TYR A 188 -6.05 -2.78 -27.11
C TYR A 188 -7.52 -3.11 -26.88
N ARG A 189 -7.80 -4.25 -26.26
CA ARG A 189 -9.17 -4.63 -25.86
C ARG A 189 -9.18 -5.28 -24.49
N LEU A 190 -10.34 -5.28 -23.85
CA LEU A 190 -10.52 -6.00 -22.60
C LEU A 190 -10.37 -7.51 -22.83
N THR A 191 -9.65 -8.17 -21.94
CA THR A 191 -9.59 -9.63 -21.91
C THR A 191 -10.98 -10.17 -21.59
N LYS A 192 -11.35 -11.36 -22.10
CA LYS A 192 -12.69 -11.97 -21.92
C LYS A 192 -13.10 -12.23 -20.45
N HIS A 193 -12.19 -12.01 -19.50
CA HIS A 193 -12.37 -12.22 -18.06
C HIS A 193 -12.29 -10.91 -17.23
N ALA A 194 -12.22 -9.74 -17.89
CA ALA A 194 -11.91 -8.43 -17.28
C ALA A 194 -13.12 -7.52 -17.01
#